data_AF-A0A9E6WCT3-F1
#
_entry.id   AF-A0A9E6WCT3-F1
#
_cell.length_a   1.000
_cell.length_b   1.000
_cell.length_c   1.000
_cell.angle_alpha   90.00
_cell.angle_beta   90.00
_cell.angle_gamma   90.00
#
_symmetry.space_group_name_H-M   'P 1'
#
loop_
_entity.id
_entity.type
_entity.pdbx_description
1 polymer ?
#
loop_
_entity_poly.entity_id
_entity_poly.type
_entity_poly.pdbx_seq_one_letter_code
_entity_poly.pdbx_strand_id
1 'polypeptide(L)'
;MFGTQIHRYIIREVLSPTLLCIAIFTMVMVMGQAYKLADLIIDKGVSPIDIVVLLVTLLPTFFSISLPLAFLMGIMIGLGR
;
A
#
# COMPACT_ATOMS: atom_id res chain seq x y z
N MET A 1 20.30 8.91 -30.81
CA MET A 1 19.12 8.65 -29.95
C MET A 1 19.30 7.31 -29.24
N PHE A 2 20.19 7.23 -28.24
CA PHE A 2 20.50 5.98 -27.53
C PHE A 2 20.09 5.99 -26.04
N GLY A 3 19.69 7.16 -25.49
CA GLY A 3 19.33 7.30 -24.08
C GLY A 3 17.95 6.75 -23.69
N THR A 4 17.01 6.62 -24.65
CA THR A 4 15.63 6.22 -24.35
C THR A 4 15.46 4.73 -24.02
N GLN A 5 16.36 3.87 -24.51
CA GLN A 5 16.28 2.42 -24.29
C GLN A 5 16.65 2.04 -22.85
N ILE A 6 17.67 2.69 -22.29
CA ILE A 6 18.16 2.43 -20.92
C ILE A 6 17.11 2.87 -19.88
N HIS A 7 16.49 4.04 -20.08
CA HIS A 7 15.39 4.48 -19.20
C HIS A 7 14.22 3.51 -19.21
N ARG A 8 13.87 2.92 -20.35
CA ARG A 8 12.76 1.96 -20.43
C ARG A 8 13.09 0.65 -19.71
N TYR A 9 14.37 0.25 -19.69
CA TYR A 9 14.82 -0.93 -18.98
C TYR A 9 14.79 -0.70 -17.46
N ILE A 10 15.39 0.39 -16.98
CA ILE A 10 15.39 0.77 -15.56
C ILE A 10 13.96 0.96 -15.04
N ILE A 11 13.09 1.63 -15.79
CA ILE A 11 11.68 1.80 -15.40
C ILE A 11 10.99 0.45 -15.23
N ARG A 12 11.22 -0.50 -16.14
CA ARG A 12 10.59 -1.83 -16.08
C ARG A 12 11.16 -2.70 -14.96
N GLU A 13 12.45 -2.55 -14.69
CA GLU A 13 13.19 -3.26 -13.64
C GLU A 13 12.86 -2.73 -12.24
N VAL A 14 12.53 -1.44 -12.10
CA VAL A 14 11.95 -0.86 -10.87
C VAL A 14 10.45 -1.14 -10.78
N LEU A 15 9.70 -1.11 -11.88
CA LEU A 15 8.25 -1.39 -11.86
C LEU A 15 7.93 -2.80 -11.35
N SER A 16 8.69 -3.81 -11.76
CA SER A 16 8.47 -5.20 -11.31
C SER A 16 8.46 -5.35 -9.78
N PRO A 17 9.51 -4.92 -9.03
CA PRO A 17 9.51 -4.97 -7.58
C PRO A 17 8.53 -3.98 -6.96
N THR A 18 8.34 -2.77 -7.51
CA THR A 18 7.33 -1.83 -7.00
C THR A 18 5.92 -2.42 -7.05
N LEU A 19 5.55 -3.13 -8.14
CA LEU A 19 4.23 -3.73 -8.29
C LEU A 19 4.01 -4.89 -7.30
N LEU A 20 5.05 -5.70 -7.07
CA LEU A 20 5.06 -6.73 -6.02
C LEU A 20 4.92 -6.11 -4.62
N CYS A 21 5.68 -5.05 -4.31
CA CYS A 21 5.58 -4.35 -3.04
C CYS A 21 4.18 -3.76 -2.83
N ILE A 22 3.61 -3.11 -3.85
CA ILE A 22 2.22 -2.60 -3.80
C ILE A 22 1.25 -3.75 -3.49
N ALA A 23 1.35 -4.88 -4.18
CA ALA A 23 0.47 -6.01 -3.94
C ALA A 23 0.56 -6.53 -2.49
N ILE A 24 1.77 -6.70 -1.96
CA ILE A 24 2.00 -7.15 -0.58
C ILE A 24 1.46 -6.13 0.43
N PHE A 25 1.80 -4.84 0.25
CA PHE A 25 1.31 -3.79 1.13
C PHE A 25 -0.22 -3.68 1.12
N THR A 26 -0.85 -3.84 -0.05
CA THR A 26 -2.31 -3.86 -0.18
C THR A 26 -2.91 -5.03 0.60
N MET A 27 -2.30 -6.22 0.51
CA MET A 27 -2.74 -7.40 1.26
C MET A 27 -2.62 -7.21 2.78
N VAL A 28 -1.50 -6.66 3.25
CA VAL A 28 -1.26 -6.36 4.67
C VAL A 28 -2.22 -5.30 5.19
N MET A 29 -2.49 -4.25 4.40
CA MET A 29 -3.41 -3.18 4.76
C MET A 29 -4.84 -3.69 4.93
N VAL A 30 -5.29 -4.59 4.06
CA VAL A 30 -6.61 -5.26 4.18
C VAL A 30 -6.69 -6.08 5.47
N MET A 31 -5.66 -6.87 5.80
CA MET A 31 -5.64 -7.62 7.06
C MET A 31 -5.64 -6.71 8.29
N GLY A 32 -4.84 -5.64 8.29
CA GLY A 32 -4.78 -4.68 9.39
C GLY A 32 -6.10 -3.93 9.60
N GLN A 33 -6.80 -3.60 8.52
CA GLN A 33 -8.13 -3.00 8.61
C GLN A 33 -9.18 -3.99 9.12
N ALA A 34 -9.19 -5.23 8.63
CA ALA A 34 -10.13 -6.26 9.07
C ALA A 34 -10.08 -6.47 10.60
N TYR A 35 -8.88 -6.43 11.18
CA TYR A 35 -8.70 -6.53 12.63
C TYR A 35 -9.29 -5.33 13.38
N LYS A 36 -9.07 -4.12 12.85
CA LYS A 36 -9.55 -2.87 13.45
C LYS A 36 -11.07 -2.72 13.37
N LEU A 37 -11.68 -3.20 12.28
CA LEU A 37 -13.14 -3.31 12.15
C LEU A 37 -13.71 -4.30 13.17
N ALA A 38 -13.08 -5.48 13.32
CA ALA A 38 -13.53 -6.49 14.26
C ALA A 38 -13.48 -5.98 15.71
N ASP A 39 -12.40 -5.31 16.10
CA ASP A 39 -12.26 -4.69 17.43
C ASP A 39 -13.35 -3.64 17.69
N LEU A 40 -13.65 -2.78 16.69
CA LEU A 40 -14.65 -1.73 16.83
C LEU A 40 -16.09 -2.26 16.94
N ILE A 41 -16.38 -3.38 16.27
CA ILE A 41 -17.68 -4.09 16.35
C ILE A 41 -17.85 -4.70 17.75
N ILE A 42 -16.77 -5.24 18.31
CA ILE A 42 -16.77 -5.92 19.61
C ILE A 42 -16.82 -4.92 20.78
N ASP A 43 -16.12 -3.78 20.69
CA ASP A 43 -15.91 -2.88 21.82
C ASP A 43 -17.10 -1.94 22.09
N LYS A 44 -17.84 -1.47 21.07
CA LYS A 44 -18.77 -0.35 21.26
C LYS A 44 -20.19 -0.46 20.74
N GLY A 45 -20.59 -1.51 20.02
CA GLY A 45 -21.97 -1.62 19.50
C GLY A 45 -22.38 -0.40 18.64
N VAL A 46 -21.42 0.17 17.91
CA VAL A 46 -21.58 1.43 17.16
C VAL A 46 -22.35 1.18 15.86
N SER A 47 -23.16 2.16 15.47
CA SER A 47 -23.95 2.11 14.24
C SER A 47 -23.03 1.92 13.01
N PRO A 48 -23.41 1.10 12.02
CA PRO A 48 -22.56 0.78 10.86
C PRO A 48 -22.11 2.01 10.04
N ILE A 49 -22.77 3.15 10.20
CA ILE A 49 -22.38 4.43 9.61
C ILE A 49 -21.04 4.94 10.18
N ASP A 50 -20.83 4.87 11.49
CA ASP A 50 -19.59 5.35 12.13
C ASP A 50 -18.40 4.48 11.72
N ILE A 51 -18.64 3.19 11.47
CA ILE A 51 -17.63 2.24 10.96
C ILE A 51 -17.16 2.67 9.57
N VAL A 52 -18.08 3.06 8.67
CA VAL A 52 -17.72 3.52 7.32
C VAL A 52 -16.97 4.84 7.39
N VAL A 53 -17.38 5.79 8.23
CA VAL A 53 -16.68 7.07 8.40
C VAL A 53 -15.27 6.86 8.95
N LEU A 54 -15.11 5.98 9.94
CA LEU A 54 -13.81 5.62 10.50
C LEU A 54 -12.93 4.93 9.44
N LEU A 55 -13.49 3.98 8.69
CA LEU A 55 -12.78 3.29 7.61
C LEU A 55 -12.30 4.27 6.52
N VAL A 56 -13.17 5.18 6.09
CA VAL A 56 -12.86 6.22 5.09
C VAL A 56 -11.87 7.24 5.64
N THR A 57 -11.82 7.50 6.95
CA THR A 57 -10.85 8.43 7.56
C THR A 57 -9.47 7.79 7.72
N LEU A 58 -9.40 6.49 8.05
CA LEU A 58 -8.14 5.77 8.19
C LEU A 58 -7.55 5.32 6.84
N LEU A 59 -8.38 4.99 5.86
CA LEU A 59 -7.94 4.65 4.50
C LEU A 59 -6.90 5.63 3.93
N PRO A 60 -7.15 6.95 3.83
CA PRO A 60 -6.22 7.90 3.25
C PRO A 60 -4.94 8.02 4.09
N THR A 61 -5.03 7.93 5.41
CA THR A 61 -3.87 8.01 6.30
C THR A 61 -2.91 6.84 6.07
N PHE A 62 -3.44 5.62 5.99
CA PHE A 62 -2.64 4.42 5.72
C PHE A 62 -2.11 4.41 4.28
N PHE A 63 -2.93 4.78 3.31
CA PHE A 63 -2.51 4.82 1.91
C PHE A 63 -1.40 5.85 1.69
N SER A 64 -1.48 7.01 2.34
CA SER A 64 -0.48 8.08 2.22
C SER A 64 0.89 7.69 2.80
N ILE A 65 0.96 6.71 3.71
CA ILE A 65 2.21 6.20 4.29
C ILE A 65 2.67 4.91 3.59
N SER A 66 1.74 4.03 3.24
CA SER A 66 1.99 2.77 2.55
C SER A 66 2.55 2.98 1.14
N LEU A 67 2.03 3.97 0.40
CA LEU A 67 2.46 4.26 -0.96
C LEU A 67 3.96 4.64 -1.06
N PRO A 68 4.48 5.62 -0.28
CA PRO A 68 5.90 5.95 -0.30
C PRO A 68 6.78 4.82 0.28
N LEU A 69 6.30 4.05 1.26
CA LEU A 69 7.03 2.89 1.80
C LEU A 69 7.17 1.76 0.78
N ALA A 70 6.08 1.41 0.09
CA ALA A 70 6.07 0.41 -0.97
C ALA A 70 6.98 0.83 -2.13
N PHE A 71 6.99 2.13 -2.46
CA PHE A 71 7.87 2.69 -3.47
C PHE A 71 9.34 2.62 -3.05
N LEU A 72 9.69 3.03 -1.83
CA LEU A 72 11.04 2.91 -1.27
C LEU A 72 11.53 1.46 -1.25
N MET A 73 10.70 0.53 -0.77
CA MET A 73 11.00 -0.91 -0.77
C MET A 73 11.20 -1.44 -2.19
N GLY A 74 10.33 -1.08 -3.13
CA GLY A 74 10.45 -1.47 -4.53
C GLY A 74 11.74 -0.97 -5.17
N ILE A 75 12.15 0.26 -4.87
CA ILE A 75 13.43 0.83 -5.33
C ILE A 75 14.62 0.10 -4.70
N MET A 76 14.61 -0.15 -3.39
CA MET A 76 15.71 -0.86 -2.73
C MET A 76 15.88 -2.28 -3.27
N ILE A 77 14.78 -3.00 -3.51
CA ILE A 77 14.80 -4.35 -4.08
C ILE A 77 15.17 -4.31 -5.57
N GLY A 78 14.74 -3.29 -6.32
CA GLY A 78 15.01 -3.17 -7.75
C GLY A 78 16.42 -2.69 -8.09
N LEU A 79 16.98 -1.76 -7.32
CA LEU A 79 18.36 -1.27 -7.47
C LEU A 79 19.40 -2.14 -6.75
N GLY A 80 18.97 -2.97 -5.79
CA GLY A 80 19.83 -3.92 -5.09
C GLY A 80 20.11 -5.21 -5.87
N ARG A 81 19.53 -5.35 -7.07
CA ARG A 81 19.73 -6.45 -8.01
C ARG A 81 20.56 -5.97 -9.19
#